data_AF-A0A5E7RX46-F1
#
_entry.id   AF-A0A5E7RX46-F1
#
_cell.length_a   1.000
_cell.length_b   1.000
_cell.length_c   1.000
_cell.angle_alpha   90.00
_cell.angle_beta   90.00
_cell.angle_gamma   90.00
#
_symmetry.space_group_name_H-M   'P 1'
#
loop_
_entity.id
_entity.type
_entity.pdbx_description
1 polymer ?
#
loop_
_entity_poly.entity_id
_entity_poly.type
_entity_poly.pdbx_seq_one_letter_code
_entity_poly.pdbx_strand_id
1 'polypeptide(L)'
;MAYEIPTLPALIQRTEADFERNAPDALRRADAKVAARALSGTAYELYGYQAWIARQSNPAQCDEAMLLNWAEWRLEGGRNPAVAASGLATVTGSSGALVDAGQLYQSQDGRRYVVAHAATLVNGAATLQVIAEAVGSLGNLEDGNLEAVTPVPGVNPTAVIGPDGIVGGTEQEEVEALRGRVQAAFKNPSKVGNGADFVEWALEVPGVTRAWALPRWMGPGTFGLAFVRDGDPDLIPTPAQVAEVQAYLDLKRPVTSEVYALAPEARPIDFSLHLVPDGTALRTAVAQAVHGLIVDEGGPGKTLRITHVRNTISNTPGETDHVLSLPLADVLLGANQVAVPGVMTWL
;
A
#
# COMPACT_ATOMS: atom_id res chain seq x y z
N MET A 1 31.03 0.49 -25.25
CA MET A 1 30.69 1.75 -25.95
C MET A 1 29.23 1.70 -26.31
N ALA A 2 28.49 2.80 -26.21
CA ALA A 2 27.10 2.85 -26.67
C ALA A 2 27.09 2.74 -28.21
N TYR A 3 26.17 1.95 -28.76
CA TYR A 3 25.96 1.88 -30.20
C TYR A 3 25.12 3.09 -30.62
N GLU A 4 25.68 3.96 -31.45
CA GLU A 4 24.95 5.10 -32.00
C GLU A 4 24.23 4.68 -33.28
N ILE A 5 22.91 4.88 -33.30
CA ILE A 5 22.12 4.61 -34.51
C ILE A 5 22.51 5.64 -35.58
N PRO A 6 22.99 5.21 -36.76
CA PRO A 6 23.38 6.14 -37.80
C PRO A 6 22.22 7.04 -38.25
N THR A 7 22.50 8.32 -38.44
CA THR A 7 21.52 9.26 -38.99
C THR A 7 21.23 8.95 -40.45
N LEU A 8 20.04 9.31 -40.95
CA LEU A 8 19.69 9.11 -42.35
C LEU A 8 20.72 9.71 -43.33
N PRO A 9 21.24 10.95 -43.15
CA PRO A 9 22.31 11.46 -44.01
C PRO A 9 23.58 10.62 -43.99
N ALA A 10 23.97 10.07 -42.84
CA ALA A 10 25.14 9.20 -42.73
C ALA A 10 24.93 7.87 -43.46
N LEU A 11 23.73 7.28 -43.39
CA LEU A 11 23.37 6.07 -44.15
C LEU A 11 23.39 6.32 -45.66
N ILE A 12 22.86 7.46 -46.11
CA ILE A 12 22.88 7.86 -47.52
C ILE A 12 24.33 7.99 -47.99
N GLN A 13 25.17 8.73 -47.27
CA GLN A 13 26.59 8.90 -47.63
C GLN A 13 27.33 7.57 -47.70
N ARG A 14 27.10 6.68 -46.73
CA ARG A 14 27.72 5.35 -46.71
C ARG A 14 27.29 4.51 -47.91
N THR A 15 25.99 4.46 -48.19
CA THR A 15 25.45 3.66 -49.29
C THR A 15 25.87 4.23 -50.64
N GLU A 16 25.85 5.55 -50.80
CA GLU A 16 26.36 6.22 -52.01
C GLU A 16 27.85 5.90 -52.23
N ALA A 17 28.69 5.96 -51.19
CA ALA A 17 30.11 5.61 -51.28
C ALA A 17 30.33 4.13 -51.66
N ASP A 18 29.49 3.21 -51.17
CA ASP A 18 29.54 1.79 -51.53
C ASP A 18 29.17 1.56 -53.00
N PHE A 19 28.20 2.30 -53.55
CA PHE A 19 27.88 2.28 -54.97
C PHE A 19 29.00 2.88 -55.83
N GLU A 20 29.54 4.04 -55.45
CA GLU A 20 30.62 4.72 -56.18
C GLU A 20 31.91 3.87 -56.22
N ARG A 21 32.22 3.14 -55.15
CA ARG A 21 33.35 2.20 -55.12
C ARG A 21 33.23 1.10 -56.17
N ASN A 22 32.02 0.63 -56.46
CA ASN A 22 31.76 -0.45 -57.41
C ASN A 22 31.46 0.05 -58.84
N ALA A 23 31.24 1.36 -59.02
CA ALA A 23 30.94 1.99 -60.31
C ALA A 23 31.47 3.45 -60.36
N PRO A 24 32.79 3.64 -60.53
CA PRO A 24 33.43 4.96 -60.42
C PRO A 24 33.03 5.96 -61.51
N ASP A 25 32.53 5.49 -62.67
CA ASP A 25 32.12 6.33 -63.80
C ASP A 25 30.62 6.73 -63.77
N ALA A 26 29.96 6.56 -62.63
CA ALA A 26 28.53 6.84 -62.50
C ALA A 26 28.19 8.33 -62.71
N LEU A 27 27.14 8.60 -63.50
CA LEU A 27 26.64 9.95 -63.76
C LEU A 27 26.16 10.64 -62.45
N ARG A 28 26.26 11.97 -62.42
CA ARG A 28 25.81 12.80 -61.27
C ARG A 28 24.34 12.54 -60.88
N ARG A 29 23.49 12.18 -61.85
CA ARG A 29 22.07 11.78 -61.69
C ARG A 29 21.88 10.34 -62.19
N ALA A 30 22.43 9.37 -61.46
CA ALA A 30 22.26 7.96 -61.75
C ALA A 30 21.15 7.34 -60.90
N ASP A 31 20.49 6.30 -61.42
CA ASP A 31 19.51 5.48 -60.69
C ASP A 31 20.12 4.90 -59.39
N ALA A 32 21.43 4.68 -59.38
CA ALA A 32 22.18 4.27 -58.19
C ALA A 32 22.01 5.23 -57.00
N LYS A 33 21.89 6.55 -57.22
CA LYS A 33 21.65 7.52 -56.14
C LYS A 33 20.22 7.46 -55.61
N VAL A 34 19.26 7.17 -56.48
CA VAL A 34 17.86 6.95 -56.08
C VAL A 34 17.77 5.67 -55.25
N ALA A 35 18.41 4.59 -55.73
CA ALA A 35 18.49 3.33 -55.01
C ALA A 35 19.21 3.47 -53.66
N ALA A 36 20.33 4.19 -53.59
CA ALA A 36 21.06 4.44 -52.35
C ALA A 36 20.20 5.15 -51.30
N ARG A 37 19.41 6.15 -51.72
CA ARG A 37 18.47 6.85 -50.83
C ARG A 37 17.32 5.96 -50.38
N ALA A 38 16.75 5.18 -51.29
CA ALA A 38 15.68 4.23 -50.96
C ALA A 38 16.15 3.19 -49.94
N LEU A 39 17.30 2.54 -50.20
CA LEU A 39 17.90 1.55 -49.30
C LEU A 39 18.27 2.16 -47.93
N SER A 40 18.83 3.37 -47.93
CA SER A 40 19.15 4.09 -46.69
C SER A 40 17.90 4.46 -45.89
N GLY A 41 16.81 4.84 -46.57
CA GLY A 41 15.51 5.10 -45.96
C GLY A 41 14.94 3.84 -45.29
N THR A 42 14.93 2.70 -46.00
CA THR A 42 14.51 1.41 -45.43
C THR A 42 15.38 1.03 -44.24
N ALA A 43 16.71 1.15 -44.33
CA ALA A 43 17.62 0.84 -43.23
C ALA A 43 17.36 1.73 -42.00
N TYR A 44 17.10 3.03 -42.22
CA TYR A 44 16.79 3.98 -41.15
C TYR A 44 15.49 3.60 -40.42
N GLU A 45 14.43 3.27 -41.15
CA GLU A 45 13.17 2.79 -40.57
C GLU A 45 13.36 1.48 -39.79
N LEU A 46 14.15 0.53 -40.34
CA LEU A 46 14.47 -0.72 -39.65
C LEU A 46 15.24 -0.49 -38.34
N TYR A 47 16.19 0.44 -38.31
CA TYR A 47 16.88 0.80 -37.06
C TYR A 47 15.93 1.45 -36.06
N GLY A 48 15.05 2.35 -36.52
CA GLY A 48 14.04 2.99 -35.67
C GLY A 48 13.07 1.97 -35.06
N TYR A 49 12.60 1.02 -35.85
CA TYR A 49 11.72 -0.05 -35.37
C TYR A 49 12.42 -0.98 -34.38
N GLN A 50 13.67 -1.37 -34.63
CA GLN A 50 14.46 -2.17 -33.67
C GLN A 50 14.70 -1.44 -32.35
N ALA A 51 14.98 -0.12 -32.40
CA ALA A 51 15.12 0.69 -31.20
C ALA A 51 13.80 0.76 -30.41
N TRP A 52 12.66 0.88 -31.10
CA TRP A 52 11.35 0.81 -30.47
C TRP A 52 11.09 -0.55 -29.81
N ILE A 53 11.40 -1.68 -30.48
CA ILE A 53 11.26 -3.03 -29.90
C ILE A 53 12.13 -3.17 -28.64
N ALA A 54 13.37 -2.72 -28.69
CA ALA A 54 14.27 -2.77 -27.54
C ALA A 54 13.71 -1.96 -26.36
N ARG A 55 13.13 -0.78 -26.64
CA ARG A 55 12.44 0.04 -25.64
C ARG A 55 11.23 -0.68 -25.04
N GLN A 56 10.42 -1.35 -25.87
CA GLN A 56 9.26 -2.11 -25.39
C GLN A 56 9.64 -3.31 -24.50
N SER A 57 10.84 -3.86 -24.69
CA SER A 57 11.32 -5.01 -23.92
C SER A 57 11.63 -4.68 -22.46
N ASN A 58 11.72 -3.39 -22.11
CA ASN A 58 12.03 -2.93 -20.75
C ASN A 58 10.81 -2.24 -20.11
N PRO A 59 10.26 -2.76 -18.99
CA PRO A 59 9.15 -2.13 -18.26
C PRO A 59 9.40 -0.66 -17.86
N ALA A 60 10.67 -0.27 -17.71
CA ALA A 60 11.02 1.10 -17.35
C ALA A 60 10.87 2.11 -18.48
N GLN A 61 10.77 1.69 -19.74
CA GLN A 61 10.78 2.59 -20.90
C GLN A 61 9.70 2.26 -21.94
N CYS A 62 9.04 1.10 -21.80
CA CYS A 62 8.00 0.68 -22.72
C CYS A 62 6.78 1.61 -22.69
N ASP A 63 6.01 1.58 -23.78
CA ASP A 63 4.78 2.34 -23.88
C ASP A 63 3.68 1.69 -23.01
N GLU A 64 2.58 2.42 -22.79
CA GLU A 64 1.51 2.01 -21.87
C GLU A 64 0.95 0.61 -22.18
N ALA A 65 0.70 0.30 -23.46
CA ALA A 65 0.14 -1.00 -23.85
C ALA A 65 1.04 -2.18 -23.42
N MET A 66 2.35 -2.04 -23.55
CA MET A 66 3.29 -3.06 -23.11
C MET A 66 3.45 -3.06 -21.59
N LEU A 67 3.40 -1.88 -20.96
CA LEU A 67 3.44 -1.76 -19.50
C LEU A 67 2.25 -2.48 -18.85
N LEU A 68 1.07 -2.42 -19.45
CA LEU A 68 -0.12 -3.14 -18.97
C LEU A 68 0.10 -4.66 -18.98
N ASN A 69 0.71 -5.22 -20.03
CA ASN A 69 1.07 -6.64 -20.08
C ASN A 69 2.06 -7.00 -18.95
N TRP A 70 3.09 -6.16 -18.76
CA TRP A 70 4.04 -6.36 -17.66
C TRP A 70 3.38 -6.27 -16.28
N ALA A 71 2.44 -5.34 -16.10
CA ALA A 71 1.68 -5.18 -14.87
C ALA A 71 0.80 -6.39 -14.59
N GLU A 72 0.09 -6.91 -15.59
CA GLU A 72 -0.74 -8.12 -15.47
C GLU A 72 0.09 -9.33 -15.04
N TRP A 73 1.30 -9.51 -15.58
CA TRP A 73 2.16 -10.63 -15.22
C TRP A 73 2.85 -10.47 -13.86
N ARG A 74 3.21 -9.24 -13.50
CA ARG A 74 4.05 -8.99 -12.32
C ARG A 74 3.27 -8.63 -11.06
N LEU A 75 2.11 -8.01 -11.20
CA LEU A 75 1.28 -7.51 -10.09
C LEU A 75 -0.01 -8.35 -10.00
N GLU A 76 -0.31 -8.86 -8.81
CA GLU A 76 -1.47 -9.75 -8.56
C GLU A 76 -2.82 -9.09 -8.93
N GLY A 77 -2.92 -7.76 -8.85
CA GLY A 77 -4.11 -6.99 -9.22
C GLY A 77 -3.97 -6.09 -10.46
N GLY A 78 -2.84 -6.15 -11.18
CA GLY A 78 -2.58 -5.28 -12.33
C GLY A 78 -2.63 -3.78 -12.01
N ARG A 79 -3.12 -2.98 -12.98
CA ARG A 79 -3.34 -1.53 -12.84
C ARG A 79 -4.62 -1.27 -12.04
N ASN A 80 -4.56 -0.31 -11.11
CA ASN A 80 -5.75 0.01 -10.31
C ASN A 80 -6.81 0.71 -11.20
N PRO A 81 -8.05 0.19 -11.26
CA PRO A 81 -9.12 0.80 -12.03
C PRO A 81 -9.63 2.07 -11.35
N ALA A 82 -10.38 2.89 -12.08
CA ALA A 82 -11.16 3.97 -11.47
C ALA A 82 -12.27 3.37 -10.60
N VAL A 83 -12.53 3.99 -9.45
CA VAL A 83 -13.56 3.58 -8.49
C VAL A 83 -14.60 4.68 -8.40
N ALA A 84 -15.88 4.30 -8.37
CA ALA A 84 -16.98 5.24 -8.16
C ALA A 84 -17.10 5.62 -6.68
N ALA A 85 -17.39 6.89 -6.41
CA ALA A 85 -17.70 7.35 -5.07
C ALA A 85 -18.96 6.67 -4.54
N SER A 86 -18.99 6.34 -3.25
CA SER A 86 -20.15 5.76 -2.60
C SER A 86 -20.38 6.41 -1.26
N GLY A 87 -21.64 6.44 -0.84
CA GLY A 87 -22.02 7.07 0.41
C GLY A 87 -23.47 6.83 0.75
N LEU A 88 -23.89 7.44 1.85
CA LEU A 88 -25.26 7.36 2.34
C LEU A 88 -25.97 8.68 2.10
N ALA A 89 -27.23 8.61 1.65
CA ALA A 89 -28.13 9.75 1.55
C ALA A 89 -29.46 9.43 2.23
N THR A 90 -30.03 10.38 2.95
CA THR A 90 -31.31 10.21 3.65
C THR A 90 -32.43 10.86 2.86
N VAL A 91 -33.50 10.09 2.62
CA VAL A 91 -34.71 10.58 1.95
C VAL A 91 -35.90 10.54 2.91
N THR A 92 -36.86 11.44 2.72
CA THR A 92 -38.09 11.51 3.53
C THR A 92 -39.32 11.27 2.67
N GLY A 93 -40.44 10.90 3.29
CA GLY A 93 -41.68 10.60 2.56
C GLY A 93 -42.73 9.89 3.40
N SER A 94 -43.64 9.21 2.73
CA SER A 94 -44.70 8.40 3.34
C SER A 94 -44.11 7.09 3.87
N SER A 95 -44.45 6.72 5.10
CA SER A 95 -44.03 5.45 5.68
C SER A 95 -44.57 4.29 4.83
N GLY A 96 -43.71 3.30 4.53
CA GLY A 96 -44.02 2.17 3.66
C GLY A 96 -43.76 2.39 2.17
N ALA A 97 -43.35 3.59 1.75
CA ALA A 97 -42.89 3.82 0.39
C ALA A 97 -41.55 3.12 0.13
N LEU A 98 -41.37 2.57 -1.07
CA LEU A 98 -40.17 1.82 -1.48
C LEU A 98 -39.38 2.64 -2.50
N VAL A 99 -38.08 2.79 -2.26
CA VAL A 99 -37.12 3.29 -3.26
C VAL A 99 -36.39 2.08 -3.80
N ASP A 100 -36.53 1.80 -5.10
CA ASP A 100 -35.90 0.66 -5.74
C ASP A 100 -34.40 0.87 -5.98
N ALA A 101 -33.65 -0.23 -6.05
CA ALA A 101 -32.29 -0.21 -6.58
C ALA A 101 -32.30 0.23 -8.05
N GLY A 102 -31.32 1.02 -8.46
CA GLY A 102 -31.27 1.62 -9.79
C GLY A 102 -31.94 3.00 -9.89
N GLN A 103 -32.61 3.48 -8.83
CA GLN A 103 -33.18 4.81 -8.81
C GLN A 103 -32.09 5.89 -8.94
N LEU A 104 -32.34 6.89 -9.81
CA LEU A 104 -31.38 7.95 -10.13
C LEU A 104 -31.66 9.22 -9.34
N TYR A 105 -30.60 9.76 -8.76
CA TYR A 105 -30.54 11.04 -8.07
C TYR A 105 -29.45 11.92 -8.69
N GLN A 106 -29.66 13.23 -8.73
CA GLN A 106 -28.76 14.20 -9.35
C GLN A 106 -28.45 15.35 -8.38
N SER A 107 -27.17 15.70 -8.25
CA SER A 107 -26.72 16.90 -7.51
C SER A 107 -26.98 18.17 -8.33
N GLN A 108 -27.01 19.33 -7.68
CA GLN A 108 -27.17 20.64 -8.33
C GLN A 108 -26.13 20.90 -9.43
N ASP A 109 -24.91 20.36 -9.27
CA ASP A 109 -23.83 20.48 -10.25
C ASP A 109 -23.95 19.48 -11.43
N GLY A 110 -25.05 18.73 -11.50
CA GLY A 110 -25.36 17.81 -12.60
C GLY A 110 -24.82 16.38 -12.43
N ARG A 111 -24.06 16.09 -11.38
CA ARG A 111 -23.53 14.74 -11.06
C ARG A 111 -24.65 13.79 -10.71
N ARG A 112 -24.58 12.54 -11.18
CA ARG A 112 -25.62 11.53 -10.99
C ARG A 112 -25.16 10.39 -10.09
N TYR A 113 -26.10 9.88 -9.31
CA TYR A 113 -25.92 8.81 -8.35
C TYR A 113 -27.05 7.80 -8.47
N VAL A 114 -26.71 6.52 -8.36
CA VAL A 114 -27.61 5.39 -8.46
C VAL A 114 -27.78 4.77 -7.07
N VAL A 115 -29.01 4.45 -6.68
CA VAL A 115 -29.29 3.70 -5.45
C VAL A 115 -28.81 2.25 -5.62
N ALA A 116 -27.90 1.81 -4.76
CA ALA A 116 -27.27 0.48 -4.81
C ALA A 116 -28.23 -0.64 -4.37
N HIS A 117 -29.03 -0.38 -3.34
CA HIS A 117 -29.95 -1.35 -2.74
C HIS A 117 -31.29 -0.70 -2.46
N ALA A 118 -32.37 -1.45 -2.67
CA ALA A 118 -33.72 -0.95 -2.40
C ALA A 118 -33.90 -0.67 -0.90
N ALA A 119 -34.60 0.41 -0.57
CA ALA A 119 -34.85 0.82 0.82
C ALA A 119 -36.31 1.22 1.00
N THR A 120 -36.93 0.73 2.09
CA THR A 120 -38.30 1.11 2.47
C THR A 120 -38.25 2.21 3.53
N LEU A 121 -39.09 3.22 3.39
CA LEU A 121 -39.21 4.30 4.36
C LEU A 121 -39.92 3.80 5.63
N VAL A 122 -39.24 3.92 6.77
CA VAL A 122 -39.77 3.59 8.10
C VAL A 122 -39.91 4.88 8.88
N ASN A 123 -41.09 5.13 9.46
CA ASN A 123 -41.39 6.39 10.15
C ASN A 123 -41.18 7.64 9.27
N GLY A 124 -41.33 7.49 7.96
CA GLY A 124 -41.23 8.57 6.99
C GLY A 124 -39.81 8.95 6.54
N ALA A 125 -38.78 8.14 6.87
CA ALA A 125 -37.42 8.31 6.37
C ALA A 125 -36.76 6.99 5.96
N ALA A 126 -35.80 7.04 5.05
CA ALA A 126 -34.94 5.93 4.67
C ALA A 126 -33.51 6.41 4.39
N THR A 127 -32.53 5.57 4.72
CA THR A 127 -31.14 5.75 4.31
C THR A 127 -30.88 4.94 3.05
N LEU A 128 -30.47 5.64 1.99
CA LEU A 128 -30.13 5.09 0.69
C LEU A 128 -28.62 4.97 0.59
N GLN A 129 -28.12 3.80 0.22
CA GLN A 129 -26.75 3.65 -0.23
C GLN A 129 -26.69 4.05 -1.70
N VAL A 130 -25.91 5.07 -2.02
CA VAL A 130 -25.78 5.62 -3.38
C VAL A 130 -24.37 5.46 -3.90
N ILE A 131 -24.24 5.22 -5.20
CA ILE A 131 -22.98 5.08 -5.92
C ILE A 131 -22.99 6.07 -7.08
N ALA A 132 -21.91 6.82 -7.29
CA ALA A 132 -21.77 7.74 -8.41
C ALA A 132 -21.85 6.99 -9.75
N GLU A 133 -22.61 7.54 -10.71
CA GLU A 133 -22.69 6.98 -12.07
C GLU A 133 -21.36 7.12 -12.81
N ALA A 134 -20.68 8.26 -12.59
CA ALA A 134 -19.32 8.48 -13.07
C ALA A 134 -18.30 7.90 -12.07
N VAL A 135 -17.42 7.03 -12.57
CA VAL A 135 -16.23 6.59 -11.82
C VAL A 135 -15.21 7.74 -11.72
N GLY A 136 -14.36 7.71 -10.69
CA GLY A 136 -13.35 8.74 -10.47
C GLY A 136 -13.70 9.69 -9.32
N SER A 137 -12.76 10.61 -9.07
CA SER A 137 -12.82 11.61 -8.00
C SER A 137 -13.89 12.67 -8.23
N LEU A 138 -14.31 12.89 -9.48
CA LEU A 138 -15.41 13.79 -9.82
C LEU A 138 -16.75 13.37 -9.20
N GLY A 139 -16.92 12.09 -8.87
CA GLY A 139 -18.11 11.60 -8.17
C GLY A 139 -18.15 11.95 -6.67
N ASN A 140 -17.06 12.49 -6.10
CA ASN A 140 -16.99 12.78 -4.67
C ASN A 140 -17.78 14.05 -4.32
N LEU A 141 -18.67 13.96 -3.33
CA LEU A 141 -19.48 15.07 -2.84
C LEU A 141 -19.59 15.00 -1.32
N GLU A 142 -18.96 15.95 -0.63
CA GLU A 142 -18.84 15.94 0.85
C GLU A 142 -20.19 16.19 1.54
N ASP A 143 -20.99 17.11 1.00
CA ASP A 143 -22.27 17.48 1.56
C ASP A 143 -23.27 17.97 0.49
N GLY A 144 -24.48 18.30 0.93
CA GLY A 144 -25.53 18.87 0.09
C GLY A 144 -26.71 17.93 -0.16
N ASN A 145 -27.47 18.25 -1.21
CA ASN A 145 -28.72 17.58 -1.54
C ASN A 145 -28.65 16.98 -2.94
N LEU A 146 -29.32 15.85 -3.12
CA LEU A 146 -29.58 15.23 -4.39
C LEU A 146 -31.08 15.29 -4.71
N GLU A 147 -31.42 15.48 -5.98
CA GLU A 147 -32.79 15.50 -6.47
C GLU A 147 -33.08 14.26 -7.32
N ALA A 148 -34.22 13.62 -7.09
CA ALA A 148 -34.63 12.44 -7.83
C ALA A 148 -34.89 12.82 -9.30
N VAL A 149 -34.19 12.16 -10.23
CA VAL A 149 -34.34 12.38 -11.68
C VAL A 149 -35.72 11.90 -12.16
N THR A 150 -36.23 10.83 -11.56
CA THR A 150 -37.60 10.34 -11.75
C THR A 150 -38.30 10.29 -10.39
N PRO A 151 -39.44 10.99 -10.20
CA PRO A 151 -40.15 10.95 -8.93
C PRO A 151 -40.61 9.54 -8.54
N VAL A 152 -40.33 9.14 -7.30
CA VAL A 152 -40.83 7.88 -6.73
C VAL A 152 -42.12 8.19 -5.95
N PRO A 153 -43.24 7.49 -6.22
CA PRO A 153 -44.50 7.75 -5.53
C PRO A 153 -44.36 7.63 -4.01
N GLY A 154 -44.81 8.66 -3.29
CA GLY A 154 -44.77 8.69 -1.82
C GLY A 154 -43.41 9.03 -1.21
N VAL A 155 -42.41 9.39 -2.01
CA VAL A 155 -41.07 9.80 -1.55
C VAL A 155 -40.78 11.24 -1.98
N ASN A 156 -40.23 12.06 -1.09
CA ASN A 156 -39.80 13.41 -1.45
C ASN A 156 -38.63 13.34 -2.45
N PRO A 157 -38.59 14.22 -3.47
CA PRO A 157 -37.57 14.17 -4.49
C PRO A 157 -36.18 14.52 -3.95
N THR A 158 -36.10 15.27 -2.85
CA THR A 158 -34.83 15.68 -2.25
C THR A 158 -34.31 14.63 -1.27
N ALA A 159 -33.11 14.12 -1.51
CA ALA A 159 -32.32 13.32 -0.58
C ALA A 159 -31.16 14.16 -0.04
N VAL A 160 -30.92 14.11 1.27
CA VAL A 160 -29.85 14.84 1.95
C VAL A 160 -28.65 13.92 2.13
N ILE A 161 -27.47 14.35 1.73
CA ILE A 161 -26.24 13.55 1.87
C ILE A 161 -25.90 13.39 3.36
N GLY A 162 -25.45 12.19 3.74
CA GLY A 162 -25.04 11.86 5.10
C GLY A 162 -23.78 12.62 5.54
N PRO A 163 -23.47 12.64 6.84
CA PRO A 163 -22.34 13.41 7.39
C PRO A 163 -20.97 12.96 6.89
N ASP A 164 -20.85 11.71 6.42
CA ASP A 164 -19.62 11.15 5.87
C ASP A 164 -19.43 11.44 4.37
N GLY A 165 -20.42 12.08 3.73
CA GLY A 165 -20.41 12.38 2.31
C GLY A 165 -20.58 11.17 1.40
N ILE A 166 -20.48 11.43 0.10
CA ILE A 166 -20.32 10.42 -0.96
C ILE A 166 -18.87 10.51 -1.41
N VAL A 167 -18.02 9.61 -0.92
CA VAL A 167 -16.56 9.70 -1.06
C VAL A 167 -15.97 8.36 -1.51
N GLY A 168 -14.65 8.30 -1.68
CA GLY A 168 -13.95 7.08 -2.11
C GLY A 168 -13.89 6.88 -3.63
N GLY A 169 -14.37 7.85 -4.40
CA GLY A 169 -14.13 7.89 -5.84
C GLY A 169 -12.67 8.22 -6.13
N THR A 170 -11.99 7.36 -6.88
CA THR A 170 -10.58 7.51 -7.23
C THR A 170 -10.39 7.34 -8.73
N GLU A 171 -9.53 8.16 -9.33
CA GLU A 171 -9.19 8.02 -10.73
C GLU A 171 -8.46 6.70 -11.01
N GLN A 172 -8.49 6.29 -12.27
CA GLN A 172 -7.65 5.19 -12.73
C GLN A 172 -6.19 5.56 -12.48
N GLU A 173 -5.39 4.59 -12.03
CA GLU A 173 -3.98 4.82 -11.73
C GLU A 173 -3.22 5.39 -12.93
N GLU A 174 -2.40 6.42 -12.70
CA GLU A 174 -1.58 7.04 -13.73
C GLU A 174 -0.48 6.10 -14.26
N VAL A 175 -0.14 6.25 -15.54
CA VAL A 175 0.82 5.35 -16.23
C VAL A 175 2.19 5.31 -15.55
N GLU A 176 2.70 6.46 -15.12
CA GLU A 176 4.02 6.53 -14.46
C GLU A 176 3.98 6.01 -13.02
N ALA A 177 2.83 6.10 -12.33
CA ALA A 177 2.64 5.47 -11.01
C ALA A 177 2.65 3.94 -11.14
N LEU A 178 1.91 3.41 -12.14
CA LEU A 178 1.94 1.99 -12.49
C LEU A 178 3.37 1.53 -12.81
N ARG A 179 4.11 2.31 -13.62
CA ARG A 179 5.50 2.01 -13.99
C ARG A 179 6.39 1.90 -12.75
N GLY A 180 6.24 2.82 -11.80
CA GLY A 180 6.94 2.79 -10.52
C GLY A 180 6.66 1.51 -9.72
N ARG A 181 5.39 1.10 -9.61
CA ARG A 181 5.01 -0.15 -8.94
C ARG A 181 5.57 -1.39 -9.63
N VAL A 182 5.50 -1.46 -10.96
CA VAL A 182 6.06 -2.58 -11.72
C VAL A 182 7.57 -2.68 -11.49
N GLN A 183 8.30 -1.56 -11.57
CA GLN A 183 9.74 -1.53 -11.27
C GLN A 183 10.05 -1.95 -9.83
N ALA A 184 9.27 -1.47 -8.86
CA ALA A 184 9.44 -1.83 -7.45
C ALA A 184 9.23 -3.34 -7.26
N ALA A 185 8.23 -3.92 -7.91
CA ALA A 185 8.01 -5.35 -7.89
C ALA A 185 9.18 -6.12 -8.54
N PHE A 186 9.75 -5.66 -9.65
CA PHE A 186 10.95 -6.30 -10.21
C PHE A 186 12.20 -6.19 -9.31
N LYS A 187 12.36 -5.07 -8.59
CA LYS A 187 13.46 -4.86 -7.62
C LYS A 187 13.29 -5.65 -6.34
N ASN A 188 12.05 -5.98 -5.99
CA ASN A 188 11.71 -6.85 -4.86
C ASN A 188 11.20 -8.20 -5.41
N PRO A 189 12.06 -9.02 -6.05
CA PRO A 189 11.67 -10.33 -6.54
C PRO A 189 11.14 -11.16 -5.37
N SER A 190 10.16 -12.01 -5.66
CA SER A 190 9.39 -12.81 -4.69
C SER A 190 10.23 -13.23 -3.47
N LYS A 191 9.73 -12.81 -2.30
CA LYS A 191 10.24 -13.12 -0.97
C LYS A 191 10.83 -14.53 -0.91
N VAL A 192 12.13 -14.64 -0.67
CA VAL A 192 12.94 -15.89 -0.75
C VAL A 192 12.69 -16.79 0.48
N GLY A 193 11.89 -16.33 1.44
CA GLY A 193 11.65 -17.00 2.72
C GLY A 193 12.76 -16.70 3.73
N ASN A 194 13.25 -15.46 3.73
CA ASN A 194 14.10 -14.98 4.81
C ASN A 194 13.26 -14.50 6.01
N GLY A 195 13.90 -14.19 7.14
CA GLY A 195 13.17 -13.74 8.34
C GLY A 195 12.31 -12.48 8.13
N ALA A 196 12.76 -11.51 7.33
CA ALA A 196 12.01 -10.30 7.04
C ALA A 196 10.76 -10.61 6.20
N ASP A 197 10.87 -11.56 5.28
CA ASP A 197 9.75 -11.98 4.44
C ASP A 197 8.58 -12.53 5.27
N PHE A 198 8.88 -13.38 6.26
CA PHE A 198 7.88 -13.94 7.16
C PHE A 198 7.23 -12.86 8.04
N VAL A 199 8.02 -11.90 8.52
CA VAL A 199 7.50 -10.76 9.30
C VAL A 199 6.52 -9.93 8.46
N GLU A 200 6.89 -9.60 7.23
CA GLU A 200 6.01 -8.84 6.33
C GLU A 200 4.73 -9.62 6.00
N TRP A 201 4.81 -10.93 5.75
CA TRP A 201 3.61 -11.76 5.55
C TRP A 201 2.71 -11.84 6.79
N ALA A 202 3.27 -11.89 8.00
CA ALA A 202 2.43 -11.83 9.20
C ALA A 202 1.72 -10.49 9.34
N LEU A 203 2.38 -9.37 8.99
CA LEU A 203 1.78 -8.03 9.02
C LEU A 203 0.68 -7.83 7.96
N GLU A 204 0.64 -8.66 6.92
CA GLU A 204 -0.46 -8.68 5.94
C GLU A 204 -1.76 -9.28 6.53
N VAL A 205 -1.67 -10.06 7.63
CA VAL A 205 -2.85 -10.65 8.30
C VAL A 205 -3.57 -9.57 9.14
N PRO A 206 -4.88 -9.35 8.94
CA PRO A 206 -5.62 -8.28 9.61
C PRO A 206 -5.48 -8.30 11.14
N GLY A 207 -5.02 -7.19 11.69
CA GLY A 207 -4.86 -6.94 13.13
C GLY A 207 -3.56 -7.44 13.75
N VAL A 208 -2.67 -8.08 12.99
CA VAL A 208 -1.27 -8.23 13.40
C VAL A 208 -0.58 -6.87 13.28
N THR A 209 -0.03 -6.37 14.38
CA THR A 209 0.58 -5.03 14.44
C THR A 209 2.10 -5.07 14.46
N ARG A 210 2.69 -6.09 15.11
CA ARG A 210 4.14 -6.32 15.18
C ARG A 210 4.43 -7.81 15.07
N ALA A 211 5.52 -8.15 14.39
CA ALA A 211 5.99 -9.53 14.24
C ALA A 211 7.53 -9.62 14.26
N TRP A 212 8.05 -10.75 14.73
CA TRP A 212 9.47 -11.01 14.87
C TRP A 212 9.81 -12.43 14.40
N ALA A 213 10.74 -12.53 13.45
CA ALA A 213 11.27 -13.81 13.02
C ALA A 213 12.36 -14.31 13.96
N LEU A 214 12.17 -15.54 14.44
CA LEU A 214 13.04 -16.27 15.35
C LEU A 214 13.75 -17.37 14.57
N PRO A 215 15.00 -17.14 14.10
CA PRO A 215 15.71 -18.13 13.30
C PRO A 215 16.07 -19.35 14.15
N ARG A 216 16.02 -20.54 13.54
CA ARG A 216 16.40 -21.83 14.14
C ARG A 216 15.57 -22.22 15.38
N TRP A 217 14.29 -21.87 15.40
CA TRP A 217 13.40 -22.09 16.55
C TRP A 217 13.34 -23.54 17.03
N MET A 218 13.22 -24.51 16.11
CA MET A 218 13.28 -25.95 16.40
C MET A 218 14.54 -26.61 15.80
N GLY A 219 15.59 -25.82 15.52
CA GLY A 219 16.82 -26.28 14.88
C GLY A 219 17.04 -25.73 13.47
N PRO A 220 18.12 -26.16 12.78
CA PRO A 220 18.47 -25.65 11.46
C PRO A 220 17.34 -25.83 10.44
N GLY A 221 17.04 -24.79 9.65
CA GLY A 221 15.99 -24.82 8.63
C GLY A 221 14.59 -24.40 9.11
N THR A 222 14.43 -24.16 10.42
CA THR A 222 13.14 -23.74 11.01
C THR A 222 13.12 -22.26 11.38
N PHE A 223 11.96 -21.63 11.29
CA PHE A 223 11.69 -20.29 11.80
C PHE A 223 10.49 -20.30 12.73
N GLY A 224 10.63 -19.66 13.89
CA GLY A 224 9.50 -19.23 14.69
C GLY A 224 9.09 -17.83 14.26
N LEU A 225 7.80 -17.52 14.30
CA LEU A 225 7.29 -16.18 14.03
C LEU A 225 6.37 -15.78 15.17
N ALA A 226 6.92 -14.97 16.08
CA ALA A 226 6.16 -14.39 17.17
C ALA A 226 5.48 -13.13 16.68
N PHE A 227 4.22 -12.91 17.05
CA PHE A 227 3.48 -11.70 16.67
C PHE A 227 2.54 -11.25 17.78
N VAL A 228 2.15 -9.98 17.75
CA VAL A 228 1.20 -9.37 18.68
C VAL A 228 0.15 -8.56 17.95
N ARG A 229 -0.93 -8.23 18.67
CA ARG A 229 -2.08 -7.49 18.17
C ARG A 229 -2.38 -6.31 19.10
N ASP A 230 -1.58 -5.25 18.99
CA ASP A 230 -1.65 -4.07 19.88
C ASP A 230 -3.01 -3.34 19.84
N GLY A 231 -3.80 -3.52 18.78
CA GLY A 231 -5.13 -2.94 18.64
C GLY A 231 -6.27 -3.75 19.28
N ASP A 232 -5.99 -4.98 19.71
CA ASP A 232 -6.97 -5.85 20.37
C ASP A 232 -6.94 -5.61 21.90
N PRO A 233 -8.01 -5.99 22.64
CA PRO A 233 -8.02 -5.90 24.11
C PRO A 233 -6.89 -6.69 24.78
N ASP A 234 -6.52 -7.83 24.20
CA ASP A 234 -5.41 -8.67 24.63
C ASP A 234 -4.27 -8.60 23.61
N LEU A 235 -3.09 -8.18 24.07
CA LEU A 235 -1.89 -8.06 23.23
C LEU A 235 -1.45 -9.42 22.64
N ILE A 236 -1.55 -10.47 23.47
CA ILE A 236 -1.06 -11.81 23.16
C ILE A 236 -2.13 -12.54 22.35
N PRO A 237 -1.82 -13.00 21.13
CA PRO A 237 -2.81 -13.61 20.26
C PRO A 237 -3.33 -14.94 20.84
N THR A 238 -4.62 -15.15 20.65
CA THR A 238 -5.29 -16.41 20.99
C THR A 238 -4.85 -17.55 20.07
N PRO A 239 -5.05 -18.82 20.46
CA PRO A 239 -4.72 -19.96 19.59
C PRO A 239 -5.40 -19.92 18.22
N ALA A 240 -6.61 -19.35 18.13
CA ALA A 240 -7.33 -19.20 16.85
C ALA A 240 -6.63 -18.19 15.93
N GLN A 241 -6.17 -17.06 16.47
CA GLN A 241 -5.42 -16.05 15.72
C GLN A 241 -4.04 -16.58 15.29
N VAL A 242 -3.38 -17.38 16.13
CA VAL A 242 -2.14 -18.07 15.74
C VAL A 242 -2.37 -19.03 14.58
N ALA A 243 -3.47 -19.79 14.59
CA ALA A 243 -3.83 -20.70 13.50
C ALA A 243 -4.14 -19.97 12.19
N GLU A 244 -4.77 -18.80 12.26
CA GLU A 244 -5.03 -17.94 11.09
C GLU A 244 -3.72 -17.45 10.45
N VAL A 245 -2.80 -16.92 11.25
CA VAL A 245 -1.48 -16.49 10.77
C VAL A 245 -0.68 -17.69 10.22
N GLN A 246 -0.74 -18.84 10.89
CA GLN A 246 -0.10 -20.07 10.39
C GLN A 246 -0.62 -20.46 9.00
N ALA A 247 -1.95 -20.47 8.80
CA ALA A 247 -2.54 -20.80 7.52
C ALA A 247 -2.12 -19.83 6.40
N TYR A 248 -1.98 -18.54 6.73
CA TYR A 248 -1.48 -17.53 5.80
C TYR A 248 -0.02 -17.76 5.42
N LEU A 249 0.84 -18.06 6.40
CA LEU A 249 2.25 -18.37 6.17
C LEU A 249 2.40 -19.66 5.34
N ASP A 250 1.60 -20.68 5.58
CA ASP A 250 1.66 -21.95 4.86
C ASP A 250 1.31 -21.80 3.37
N LEU A 251 0.51 -20.79 3.00
CA LEU A 251 0.23 -20.44 1.61
C LEU A 251 1.42 -19.78 0.90
N LYS A 252 2.22 -19.00 1.64
CA LYS A 252 3.27 -18.13 1.08
C LYS A 252 4.69 -18.69 1.22
N ARG A 253 4.95 -19.49 2.26
CA ARG A 253 6.29 -19.97 2.60
C ARG A 253 6.89 -20.82 1.48
N PRO A 254 8.20 -20.75 1.22
CA PRO A 254 8.87 -21.71 0.35
C PRO A 254 8.68 -23.15 0.85
N VAL A 255 8.54 -24.10 -0.08
CA VAL A 255 8.27 -25.52 0.21
C VAL A 255 9.29 -26.13 1.18
N THR A 256 10.54 -25.67 1.14
CA THR A 256 11.63 -26.19 1.97
C THR A 256 11.74 -25.51 3.34
N SER A 257 10.93 -24.49 3.62
CA SER A 257 10.96 -23.76 4.89
C SER A 257 9.88 -24.25 5.84
N GLU A 258 10.26 -24.50 7.08
CA GLU A 258 9.34 -24.80 8.17
C GLU A 258 9.18 -23.56 9.03
N VAL A 259 7.99 -22.97 9.00
CA VAL A 259 7.66 -21.74 9.74
C VAL A 259 6.52 -22.02 10.69
N TYR A 260 6.69 -21.58 11.93
CA TYR A 260 5.72 -21.76 13.01
C TYR A 260 5.29 -20.40 13.54
N ALA A 261 4.01 -20.06 13.40
CA ALA A 261 3.42 -18.92 14.08
C ALA A 261 3.29 -19.23 15.58
N LEU A 262 3.64 -18.25 16.42
CA LEU A 262 3.70 -18.42 17.87
C LEU A 262 3.05 -17.22 18.57
N ALA A 263 2.35 -17.49 19.66
CA ALA A 263 2.04 -16.47 20.65
C ALA A 263 3.30 -16.18 21.50
N PRO A 264 3.76 -14.93 21.60
CA PRO A 264 4.86 -14.59 22.50
C PRO A 264 4.42 -14.68 23.96
N GLU A 265 5.38 -14.93 24.84
CA GLU A 265 5.21 -14.88 26.28
C GLU A 265 5.31 -13.42 26.74
N ALA A 266 4.27 -12.90 27.39
CA ALA A 266 4.30 -11.58 27.98
C ALA A 266 5.30 -11.54 29.16
N ARG A 267 6.23 -10.58 29.12
CA ARG A 267 7.14 -10.30 30.23
C ARG A 267 6.89 -8.88 30.76
N PRO A 268 6.18 -8.75 31.89
CA PRO A 268 5.98 -7.46 32.54
C PRO A 268 7.32 -6.86 32.97
N ILE A 269 7.51 -5.57 32.68
CA ILE A 269 8.65 -4.80 33.19
C ILE A 269 8.13 -3.75 34.14
N ASP A 270 8.43 -3.94 35.42
CA ASP A 270 8.07 -2.99 36.48
C ASP A 270 9.09 -1.85 36.52
N PHE A 271 8.59 -0.64 36.76
CA PHE A 271 9.40 0.56 36.91
C PHE A 271 9.17 1.18 38.28
N SER A 272 10.24 1.59 38.94
CA SER A 272 10.16 2.37 40.18
C SER A 272 11.01 3.60 40.02
N LEU A 273 10.40 4.79 40.04
CA LEU A 273 11.13 6.04 39.86
C LEU A 273 10.54 7.21 40.65
N HIS A 274 11.42 8.15 41.00
CA HIS A 274 11.07 9.45 41.57
C HIS A 274 11.32 10.53 40.51
N LEU A 275 10.35 11.44 40.31
CA LEU A 275 10.41 12.51 39.31
C LEU A 275 10.54 13.88 39.98
N VAL A 276 11.25 14.80 39.33
CA VAL A 276 11.37 16.20 39.75
C VAL A 276 11.02 17.12 38.58
N PRO A 277 10.01 18.01 38.70
CA PRO A 277 9.00 18.04 39.77
C PRO A 277 8.06 16.84 39.71
N ASP A 278 7.53 16.42 40.85
CA ASP A 278 6.55 15.35 40.90
C ASP A 278 5.13 15.89 40.63
N GLY A 279 4.50 15.45 39.53
CA GLY A 279 3.17 15.91 39.13
C GLY A 279 2.42 14.87 38.31
N THR A 280 1.09 14.81 38.46
CA THR A 280 0.24 13.82 37.79
C THR A 280 0.31 13.87 36.26
N ALA A 281 0.39 15.08 35.69
CA ALA A 281 0.55 15.25 34.24
C ALA A 281 1.90 14.67 33.76
N LEU A 282 2.98 14.93 34.49
CA LEU A 282 4.32 14.43 34.15
C LEU A 282 4.40 12.91 34.32
N ARG A 283 3.87 12.35 35.42
CA ARG A 283 3.79 10.90 35.63
C ARG A 283 3.09 10.19 34.46
N THR A 284 1.97 10.73 33.99
CA THR A 284 1.25 10.18 32.83
C THR A 284 2.07 10.28 31.55
N ALA A 285 2.71 11.43 31.29
CA ALA A 285 3.54 11.62 30.10
C ALA A 285 4.75 10.68 30.08
N VAL A 286 5.44 10.52 31.23
CA VAL A 286 6.57 9.59 31.37
C VAL A 286 6.09 8.14 31.19
N ALA A 287 4.95 7.78 31.76
CA ALA A 287 4.39 6.44 31.59
C ALA A 287 4.11 6.12 30.13
N GLN A 288 3.53 7.06 29.38
CA GLN A 288 3.29 6.93 27.94
C GLN A 288 4.58 6.87 27.13
N ALA A 289 5.59 7.68 27.46
CA ALA A 289 6.87 7.69 26.77
C ALA A 289 7.63 6.37 26.96
N VAL A 290 7.68 5.86 28.21
CA VAL A 290 8.28 4.56 28.52
C VAL A 290 7.49 3.41 27.88
N HIS A 291 6.16 3.50 27.83
CA HIS A 291 5.34 2.55 27.09
C HIS A 291 5.72 2.51 25.60
N GLY A 292 5.88 3.67 24.96
CA GLY A 292 6.35 3.77 23.57
C GLY A 292 7.70 3.08 23.38
N LEU A 293 8.66 3.34 24.26
CA LEU A 293 9.97 2.68 24.23
C LEU A 293 9.85 1.14 24.34
N ILE A 294 8.98 0.63 25.20
CA ILE A 294 8.73 -0.82 25.34
C ILE A 294 8.14 -1.38 24.04
N VAL A 295 7.25 -0.65 23.37
CA VAL A 295 6.68 -1.07 22.09
C VAL A 295 7.77 -1.17 21.00
N ASP A 296 8.70 -0.22 20.99
CA ASP A 296 9.75 -0.12 19.97
C ASP A 296 10.90 -1.12 20.20
N GLU A 297 11.36 -1.29 21.45
CA GLU A 297 12.57 -2.06 21.77
C GLU A 297 12.29 -3.40 22.46
N GLY A 298 11.07 -3.62 22.93
CA GLY A 298 10.66 -4.75 23.77
C GLY A 298 10.38 -6.07 23.04
N GLY A 299 10.98 -6.31 21.88
CA GLY A 299 10.75 -7.52 21.09
C GLY A 299 11.53 -8.76 21.58
N PRO A 300 11.18 -9.98 21.13
CA PRO A 300 11.88 -11.20 21.50
C PRO A 300 13.39 -11.19 21.19
N GLY A 301 14.18 -11.68 22.14
CA GLY A 301 15.65 -11.69 22.07
C GLY A 301 16.32 -10.31 22.11
N LYS A 302 15.56 -9.23 22.30
CA LYS A 302 16.10 -7.86 22.44
C LYS A 302 16.46 -7.56 23.89
N THR A 303 17.28 -6.53 24.05
CA THR A 303 17.66 -6.00 25.35
C THR A 303 17.09 -4.60 25.50
N LEU A 304 16.21 -4.42 26.48
CA LEU A 304 15.76 -3.08 26.88
C LEU A 304 16.88 -2.44 27.70
N ARG A 305 17.55 -1.45 27.11
CA ARG A 305 18.71 -0.80 27.73
C ARG A 305 18.29 0.24 28.75
N ILE A 306 18.90 0.21 29.93
CA ILE A 306 18.59 1.17 30.99
C ILE A 306 18.94 2.60 30.58
N THR A 307 19.97 2.76 29.73
CA THR A 307 20.36 4.06 29.17
C THR A 307 19.27 4.65 28.29
N HIS A 308 18.57 3.83 27.50
CA HIS A 308 17.47 4.27 26.66
C HIS A 308 16.25 4.62 27.52
N VAL A 309 15.94 3.81 28.54
CA VAL A 309 14.86 4.10 29.50
C VAL A 309 15.08 5.46 30.18
N ARG A 310 16.28 5.69 30.74
CA ARG A 310 16.63 6.97 31.39
C ARG A 310 16.56 8.14 30.41
N ASN A 311 17.07 7.96 29.20
CA ASN A 311 16.99 8.98 28.15
C ASN A 311 15.54 9.31 27.76
N THR A 312 14.67 8.31 27.67
CA THR A 312 13.25 8.52 27.39
C THR A 312 12.56 9.32 28.50
N ILE A 313 12.89 9.04 29.77
CA ILE A 313 12.37 9.82 30.91
C ILE A 313 12.87 11.26 30.83
N SER A 314 14.18 11.48 30.67
CA SER A 314 14.77 12.83 30.58
C SER A 314 14.30 13.66 29.39
N ASN A 315 13.90 13.03 28.29
CA ASN A 315 13.34 13.74 27.13
C ASN A 315 11.84 14.03 27.27
N THR A 316 11.20 13.62 28.37
CA THR A 316 9.78 13.90 28.59
C THR A 316 9.60 15.38 28.97
N PRO A 317 8.80 16.17 28.20
CA PRO A 317 8.64 17.59 28.47
C PRO A 317 8.14 17.87 29.89
N GLY A 318 8.85 18.76 30.60
CA GLY A 318 8.54 19.13 31.98
C GLY A 318 9.27 18.31 33.05
N GLU A 319 10.05 17.29 32.65
CA GLU A 319 11.01 16.65 33.54
C GLU A 319 12.25 17.56 33.73
N THR A 320 12.76 17.62 34.97
CA THR A 320 14.00 18.31 35.33
C THR A 320 15.08 17.33 35.79
N ASP A 321 14.69 16.33 36.59
CA ASP A 321 15.55 15.24 37.05
C ASP A 321 14.70 14.01 37.44
N HIS A 322 15.32 12.83 37.46
CA HIS A 322 14.67 11.60 37.88
C HIS A 322 15.66 10.61 38.52
N VAL A 323 15.13 9.79 39.43
CA VAL A 323 15.86 8.65 40.00
C VAL A 323 15.13 7.37 39.64
N LEU A 324 15.70 6.59 38.73
CA LEU A 324 15.21 5.26 38.35
C LEU A 324 15.81 4.18 39.29
N SER A 325 14.96 3.61 40.14
CA SER A 325 15.33 2.55 41.10
C SER A 325 15.10 1.14 40.55
N LEU A 326 14.12 0.95 39.66
CA LEU A 326 13.89 -0.30 38.94
C LEU A 326 13.48 -0.01 37.49
N PRO A 327 13.99 -0.76 36.49
CA PRO A 327 15.02 -1.79 36.59
C PRO A 327 16.42 -1.20 36.90
N LEU A 328 17.27 -1.97 37.59
CA LEU A 328 18.64 -1.54 37.99
C LEU A 328 19.69 -1.72 36.88
N ALA A 329 19.40 -2.56 35.89
CA ALA A 329 20.28 -2.89 34.78
C ALA A 329 19.47 -3.18 33.52
N ASP A 330 20.16 -3.38 32.40
CA ASP A 330 19.58 -3.79 31.13
C ASP A 330 18.74 -5.07 31.28
N VAL A 331 17.55 -5.07 30.68
CA VAL A 331 16.62 -6.20 30.75
C VAL A 331 16.67 -6.98 29.44
N LEU A 332 17.33 -8.13 29.44
CA LEU A 332 17.35 -9.05 28.29
C LEU A 332 16.05 -9.85 28.24
N LEU A 333 15.33 -9.77 27.13
CA LEU A 333 14.13 -10.58 26.86
C LEU A 333 14.51 -11.96 26.33
N GLY A 334 13.75 -12.98 26.74
CA GLY A 334 13.90 -14.34 26.24
C GLY A 334 13.58 -14.45 24.73
N ALA A 335 13.92 -15.59 24.14
CA ALA A 335 13.80 -15.81 22.70
C ALA A 335 12.37 -15.72 22.16
N ASN A 336 11.34 -15.96 22.99
CA ASN A 336 9.92 -15.79 22.65
C ASN A 336 9.20 -14.86 23.65
N GLN A 337 9.91 -13.91 24.26
CA GLN A 337 9.31 -12.98 25.23
C GLN A 337 9.12 -11.60 24.63
N VAL A 338 7.93 -11.02 24.81
CA VAL A 338 7.67 -9.62 24.48
C VAL A 338 7.52 -8.84 25.78
N ALA A 339 8.18 -7.69 25.88
CA ALA A 339 8.01 -6.83 27.03
C ALA A 339 6.62 -6.21 27.01
N VAL A 340 5.97 -6.24 28.17
CA VAL A 340 4.71 -5.53 28.40
C VAL A 340 4.91 -4.55 29.56
N PRO A 341 4.21 -3.40 29.55
CA PRO A 341 4.22 -2.47 30.67
C PRO A 341 3.82 -3.22 31.95
N GLY A 342 4.71 -3.21 32.95
CA GLY A 342 4.41 -3.70 34.28
C GLY A 342 3.86 -2.59 35.17
N VAL A 343 4.06 -2.74 36.47
CA VAL A 343 3.63 -1.74 37.46
C VAL A 343 4.60 -0.56 37.47
N MET A 344 4.06 0.65 37.32
CA MET A 344 4.82 1.88 37.57
C MET A 344 4.59 2.37 39.01
N THR A 345 5.64 2.30 39.81
CA THR A 345 5.67 2.77 41.20
C THR A 345 6.38 4.11 41.27
N TRP A 346 5.71 5.10 41.83
CA TRP A 346 6.25 6.44 42.02
C TRP A 346 6.68 6.63 43.48
N LEU A 347 7.97 6.88 43.68
CA LEU A 347 8.59 7.05 45.00
C LEU A 347 8.62 8.52 45.40
#